data_AF-A0AAU5S3I0-F1
#
_entry.id   AF-A0AAU5S3I0-F1
#
_cell.length_a   1.000
_cell.length_b   1.000
_cell.length_c   1.000
_cell.angle_alpha   90.00
_cell.angle_beta   90.00
_cell.angle_gamma   90.00
#
_symmetry.space_group_name_H-M   'P 1'
#
loop_
_entity.id
_entity.type
_entity.pdbx_description
1 polymer ?
#
loop_
_entity_poly.entity_id
_entity_poly.type
_entity_poly.pdbx_seq_one_letter_code
_entity_poly.pdbx_strand_id
1 'polypeptide(L)'
;MTEDSSVDDPLAPGVFPHDSAALTAWLTTLVRNREYGTLADLRRAKEPTNAHIRAGWYGGDKHREIFEKVAFLFAIYHQGRPVPSYGYGSLGAAARRIGDGTGRGPDNPGAQRLLDRVVASRRIPWRHLQHAITRLRSCDQAPPSWAQLTEDLIRWNDRKARIAYQWSVEFHTPVTRSRAAQTKQTTRKDATT
;
A
#
# COMPACT_ATOMS: atom_id res chain seq x y z
N MET A 1 -5.60 1.85 57.77
CA MET A 1 -6.46 0.82 57.16
C MET A 1 -7.73 1.54 56.74
N THR A 2 -7.73 2.02 55.51
CA THR A 2 -8.86 2.66 54.82
C THR A 2 -8.57 2.45 53.35
N GLU A 3 -9.23 1.44 52.79
CA GLU A 3 -9.23 1.12 51.38
C GLU A 3 -10.04 2.21 50.65
N ASP A 4 -9.45 2.85 49.65
CA ASP A 4 -10.19 3.66 48.69
C ASP A 4 -10.06 2.99 47.31
N SER A 5 -11.05 2.13 47.07
CA SER A 5 -11.25 1.42 45.81
C SER A 5 -11.77 2.38 44.76
N SER A 6 -10.87 2.96 43.98
CA SER A 6 -11.26 3.59 42.70
C SER A 6 -11.59 2.49 41.70
N VAL A 7 -12.90 2.33 41.52
CA VAL A 7 -13.58 1.44 40.59
C VAL A 7 -13.08 1.70 39.16
N ASP A 8 -12.46 0.68 38.56
CA ASP A 8 -12.25 0.61 37.11
C ASP A 8 -13.61 0.67 36.41
N ASP A 9 -13.84 1.74 35.65
CA ASP A 9 -15.04 1.98 34.87
C ASP A 9 -15.06 1.06 33.62
N PRO A 10 -15.97 0.07 33.52
CA PRO A 10 -15.87 -0.98 32.51
C PRO A 10 -16.55 -0.63 31.16
N LEU A 11 -16.80 0.65 30.86
CA LEU A 11 -17.57 1.07 29.67
C LEU A 11 -16.96 2.23 28.87
N ALA A 12 -15.63 2.29 28.74
CA ALA A 12 -15.06 3.03 27.61
C ALA A 12 -15.51 2.32 26.31
N PRO A 13 -16.26 2.97 25.40
CA PRO A 13 -16.74 2.35 24.17
C PRO A 13 -15.54 1.77 23.43
N GLY A 14 -15.60 0.46 23.18
CA GLY A 14 -14.48 -0.32 22.66
C GLY A 14 -13.91 0.33 21.41
N VAL A 15 -12.73 0.93 21.54
CA VAL A 15 -11.96 1.40 20.39
C VAL A 15 -11.53 0.15 19.65
N PHE A 16 -12.31 -0.26 18.65
CA PHE A 16 -11.91 -1.38 17.80
C PHE A 16 -10.58 -1.01 17.13
N PRO A 17 -9.51 -1.80 17.35
CA PRO A 17 -8.25 -1.54 16.67
C PRO A 17 -8.45 -1.75 15.17
N HIS A 18 -7.77 -0.92 14.37
CA HIS A 18 -7.77 -1.10 12.92
C HIS A 18 -6.91 -2.31 12.54
N ASP A 19 -7.26 -2.97 11.44
CA ASP A 19 -6.55 -4.15 10.94
C ASP A 19 -6.36 -4.08 9.41
N SER A 20 -5.23 -3.50 9.00
CA SER A 20 -4.85 -3.34 7.59
C SER A 20 -4.54 -4.67 6.90
N ALA A 21 -4.10 -5.68 7.65
CA ALA A 21 -3.84 -7.02 7.13
C ALA A 21 -5.15 -7.73 6.80
N ALA A 22 -6.15 -7.65 7.68
CA ALA A 22 -7.47 -8.22 7.46
C ALA A 22 -8.20 -7.56 6.28
N LEU A 23 -8.09 -6.22 6.13
CA LEU A 23 -8.58 -5.53 4.92
C LEU A 23 -7.96 -6.15 3.66
N THR A 24 -6.63 -6.29 3.65
CA THR A 24 -5.90 -6.82 2.49
C THR A 24 -6.27 -8.27 2.20
N ALA A 25 -6.44 -9.11 3.23
CA ALA A 25 -6.86 -10.50 3.09
C ALA A 25 -8.28 -10.62 2.50
N TRP A 26 -9.21 -9.78 2.96
CA TRP A 26 -10.56 -9.73 2.40
C TRP A 26 -10.56 -9.27 0.94
N LEU A 27 -9.89 -8.16 0.62
CA LEU A 27 -9.81 -7.63 -0.74
C LEU A 27 -9.19 -8.63 -1.72
N THR A 28 -8.13 -9.33 -1.30
CA THR A 28 -7.50 -10.37 -2.13
C THR A 28 -8.42 -11.58 -2.33
N THR A 29 -9.24 -11.92 -1.33
CA THR A 29 -10.29 -12.96 -1.46
C THR A 29 -11.33 -12.57 -2.52
N LEU A 30 -11.74 -11.29 -2.59
CA LEU A 30 -12.66 -10.82 -3.65
C LEU A 30 -12.10 -11.08 -5.06
N VAL A 31 -10.80 -10.83 -5.26
CA VAL A 31 -10.16 -11.07 -6.56
C VAL A 31 -10.07 -12.57 -6.86
N ARG A 32 -9.68 -13.39 -5.88
CA ARG A 32 -9.60 -14.86 -6.01
C ARG A 32 -10.95 -15.47 -6.37
N ASN A 33 -12.00 -15.04 -5.68
CA ASN A 33 -13.37 -15.51 -5.87
C ASN A 33 -14.06 -14.87 -7.08
N ARG A 34 -13.39 -13.96 -7.79
CA ARG A 34 -13.93 -13.23 -8.94
C ARG A 34 -15.20 -12.44 -8.62
N GLU A 35 -15.27 -11.86 -7.43
CA GLU A 35 -16.36 -10.99 -6.98
C GLU A 35 -16.26 -9.60 -7.65
N TYR A 36 -16.37 -9.58 -8.98
CA TYR A 36 -16.19 -8.36 -9.77
C TYR A 36 -17.26 -7.32 -9.52
N GLY A 37 -18.45 -7.72 -9.07
CA GLY A 37 -19.51 -6.80 -8.61
C GLY A 37 -19.04 -5.98 -7.42
N THR A 38 -18.59 -6.65 -6.35
CA THR A 38 -18.03 -6.00 -5.15
C THR A 38 -16.84 -5.11 -5.47
N LEU A 39 -15.92 -5.56 -6.34
CA LEU A 39 -14.79 -4.76 -6.80
C LEU A 39 -15.24 -3.56 -7.67
N ALA A 40 -16.31 -3.69 -8.44
CA ALA A 40 -16.88 -2.59 -9.20
C ALA A 40 -17.55 -1.56 -8.28
N ASP A 41 -18.24 -2.02 -7.24
CA ASP A 41 -18.84 -1.16 -6.24
C ASP A 41 -17.79 -0.35 -5.50
N LEU A 42 -16.67 -0.96 -5.08
CA LEU A 42 -15.54 -0.24 -4.46
C LEU A 42 -14.91 0.83 -5.36
N ARG A 43 -15.12 0.80 -6.68
CA ARG A 43 -14.64 1.83 -7.61
C ARG A 43 -15.62 3.00 -7.78
N ARG A 44 -16.87 2.86 -7.34
CA ARG A 44 -17.92 3.88 -7.55
C ARG A 44 -17.84 4.94 -6.45
N ALA A 45 -17.43 6.14 -6.84
CA ALA A 45 -17.18 7.24 -5.90
C ALA A 45 -18.44 8.01 -5.46
N LYS A 46 -19.61 7.77 -6.05
CA LYS A 46 -20.80 8.60 -5.82
C LYS A 46 -21.55 8.27 -4.54
N GLU A 47 -21.64 7.00 -4.16
CA GLU A 47 -22.41 6.57 -2.98
C GLU A 47 -21.71 5.42 -2.24
N PRO A 48 -21.63 5.47 -0.90
CA PRO A 48 -21.05 4.41 -0.09
C PRO A 48 -21.93 3.16 -0.17
N THR A 49 -21.49 2.18 -0.96
CA THR A 49 -22.09 0.85 -1.02
C THR A 49 -21.74 0.01 0.21
N ASN A 50 -22.40 -1.14 0.38
CA ASN A 50 -22.05 -2.12 1.41
C ASN A 50 -20.57 -2.54 1.37
N ALA A 51 -19.95 -2.53 0.18
CA ALA A 51 -18.53 -2.84 0.04
C ALA A 51 -17.64 -1.77 0.70
N HIS A 52 -17.99 -0.49 0.58
CA HIS A 52 -17.29 0.59 1.27
C HIS A 52 -17.48 0.49 2.78
N ILE A 53 -18.73 0.27 3.23
CA ILE A 53 -19.03 0.12 4.66
C ILE A 53 -18.20 -1.01 5.27
N ARG A 54 -18.13 -2.17 4.59
CA ARG A 54 -17.33 -3.32 5.03
C ARG A 54 -15.83 -3.02 5.04
N ALA A 55 -15.30 -2.33 4.02
CA ALA A 55 -13.91 -1.89 4.02
C ALA A 55 -13.64 -0.99 5.24
N GLY A 56 -14.55 -0.05 5.51
CA GLY A 56 -14.48 0.88 6.61
C GLY A 56 -14.46 0.24 8.00
N TRP A 57 -15.14 -0.89 8.21
CA TRP A 57 -15.14 -1.62 9.48
C TRP A 57 -13.74 -2.09 9.90
N TYR A 58 -12.88 -2.45 8.95
CA TYR A 58 -11.49 -2.81 9.25
C TYR A 58 -10.67 -1.62 9.77
N GLY A 59 -11.10 -0.38 9.54
CA GLY A 59 -10.43 0.82 10.03
C GLY A 59 -10.87 1.28 11.42
N GLY A 60 -11.88 0.63 12.01
CA GLY A 60 -12.56 1.13 13.20
C GLY A 60 -13.12 2.55 13.00
N ASP A 61 -13.51 3.20 14.11
CA ASP A 61 -14.15 4.52 14.03
C ASP A 61 -13.20 5.63 13.58
N LYS A 62 -11.90 5.48 13.88
CA LYS A 62 -10.88 6.53 13.65
C LYS A 62 -10.34 6.55 12.23
N HIS A 63 -10.29 5.41 11.54
CA HIS A 63 -9.61 5.29 10.24
C HIS A 63 -10.49 4.77 9.11
N ARG A 64 -11.81 4.74 9.33
CA ARG A 64 -12.81 4.29 8.36
C ARG A 64 -12.58 4.85 6.95
N GLU A 65 -12.44 6.17 6.81
CA GLU A 65 -12.25 6.80 5.49
C GLU A 65 -10.97 6.32 4.81
N ILE A 66 -9.86 6.14 5.55
CA ILE A 66 -8.59 5.68 4.98
C ILE A 66 -8.76 4.29 4.38
N PHE A 67 -9.42 3.38 5.11
CA PHE A 67 -9.64 2.00 4.67
C PHE A 67 -10.57 1.94 3.44
N GLU A 68 -11.64 2.74 3.43
CA GLU A 68 -12.52 2.88 2.26
C GLU A 68 -11.75 3.36 1.02
N LYS A 69 -10.89 4.38 1.17
CA LYS A 69 -10.07 4.91 0.07
C LYS A 69 -8.98 3.95 -0.38
N VAL A 70 -8.36 3.18 0.53
CA VAL A 70 -7.40 2.13 0.14
C VAL A 70 -8.09 1.01 -0.62
N ALA A 71 -9.29 0.59 -0.20
CA ALA A 71 -10.08 -0.40 -0.93
C ALA A 71 -10.43 0.08 -2.36
N PHE A 72 -10.77 1.37 -2.52
CA PHE A 72 -10.94 2.00 -3.83
C PHE A 72 -9.66 1.91 -4.69
N LEU A 73 -8.49 2.26 -4.14
CA LEU A 73 -7.21 2.14 -4.85
C LEU A 73 -6.88 0.69 -5.26
N PHE A 74 -7.12 -0.26 -4.35
CA PHE A 74 -6.95 -1.68 -4.63
C PHE A 74 -7.84 -2.14 -5.80
N ALA A 75 -9.11 -1.72 -5.79
CA ALA A 75 -10.08 -2.10 -6.81
C ALA A 75 -9.75 -1.50 -8.19
N ILE A 76 -9.12 -0.32 -8.24
CA ILE A 76 -8.58 0.26 -9.48
C ILE A 76 -7.40 -0.56 -10.00
N TYR A 77 -6.45 -0.92 -9.14
CA TYR A 77 -5.28 -1.70 -9.53
C TYR A 77 -5.68 -3.06 -10.14
N HIS A 78 -6.65 -3.73 -9.50
CA HIS A 78 -7.12 -5.05 -9.91
C HIS A 78 -8.23 -5.04 -10.97
N GLN A 79 -8.56 -3.89 -11.55
CA GLN A 79 -9.57 -3.82 -12.61
C GLN A 79 -9.12 -4.67 -13.82
N GLY A 80 -9.91 -5.72 -14.12
CA GLY A 80 -9.63 -6.65 -15.21
C GLY A 80 -8.46 -7.62 -14.94
N ARG A 81 -7.90 -7.66 -13.71
CA ARG A 81 -6.85 -8.63 -13.34
C ARG A 81 -7.46 -9.87 -12.70
N PRO A 82 -7.09 -11.09 -13.13
CA PRO A 82 -7.61 -12.33 -12.55
C PRO A 82 -6.82 -12.81 -11.32
N VAL A 83 -5.61 -12.31 -11.10
CA VAL A 83 -4.72 -12.73 -10.01
C VAL A 83 -4.60 -11.62 -8.97
N PRO A 84 -4.81 -11.89 -7.66
CA PRO A 84 -4.58 -10.93 -6.61
C PRO A 84 -3.09 -10.60 -6.47
N SER A 85 -2.79 -9.34 -6.18
CA SER A 85 -1.46 -8.89 -5.81
C SER A 85 -1.49 -8.21 -4.45
N TYR A 86 -0.83 -8.83 -3.47
CA TYR A 86 -0.59 -8.23 -2.15
C TYR A 86 0.31 -6.98 -2.23
N GLY A 87 1.15 -6.92 -3.26
CA GLY A 87 2.16 -5.88 -3.41
C GLY A 87 3.32 -6.04 -2.43
N TYR A 88 4.30 -5.15 -2.53
CA TYR A 88 5.44 -5.13 -1.62
C TYR A 88 6.08 -3.75 -1.57
N GLY A 89 6.71 -3.45 -0.43
CA GLY A 89 7.36 -2.18 -0.16
C GLY A 89 6.39 -1.01 0.00
N SER A 90 6.94 0.17 0.33
CA SER A 90 6.17 1.40 0.39
C SER A 90 5.77 1.91 -0.99
N LEU A 91 4.96 2.96 -1.04
CA LEU A 91 4.68 3.65 -2.30
C LEU A 91 5.94 4.22 -2.95
N GLY A 92 6.91 4.72 -2.18
CA GLY A 92 8.18 5.22 -2.70
C GLY A 92 8.98 4.12 -3.42
N ALA A 93 9.12 2.97 -2.77
CA ALA A 93 9.75 1.79 -3.38
C ALA A 93 8.96 1.27 -4.59
N ALA A 94 7.62 1.32 -4.54
CA ALA A 94 6.79 0.95 -5.69
C ALA A 94 6.97 1.91 -6.87
N ALA A 95 6.95 3.23 -6.62
CA ALA A 95 7.07 4.25 -7.64
C ALA A 95 8.38 4.16 -8.44
N ARG A 96 9.46 3.60 -7.86
CA ARG A 96 10.70 3.31 -8.60
C ARG A 96 10.52 2.39 -9.79
N ARG A 97 9.51 1.53 -9.74
CA ARG A 97 9.21 0.59 -10.82
C ARG A 97 8.50 1.28 -11.99
N ILE A 98 7.92 2.46 -11.78
CA ILE A 98 7.23 3.22 -12.84
C ILE A 98 8.23 3.63 -13.91
N GLY A 99 7.89 3.31 -15.15
CA GLY A 99 8.72 3.55 -16.33
C GLY A 99 8.84 2.30 -17.19
N ASP A 100 9.56 2.43 -18.29
CA ASP A 100 9.81 1.34 -19.24
C ASP A 100 11.32 1.08 -19.33
N GLY A 101 11.75 0.25 -20.30
CA GLY A 101 13.16 -0.11 -20.46
C GLY A 101 14.12 1.07 -20.71
N THR A 102 13.62 2.27 -21.03
CA THR A 102 14.43 3.47 -21.31
C THR A 102 14.70 4.34 -20.09
N GLY A 103 13.94 4.15 -19.01
CA GLY A 103 14.13 4.89 -17.75
C GLY A 103 13.05 4.57 -16.73
N ARG A 104 13.43 4.38 -15.46
CA ARG A 104 12.54 4.04 -14.36
C ARG A 104 12.82 4.84 -13.11
N GLY A 105 11.79 5.04 -12.29
CA GLY A 105 11.96 5.68 -10.99
C GLY A 105 12.53 7.10 -11.12
N PRO A 106 13.60 7.46 -10.39
CA PRO A 106 14.22 8.78 -10.48
C PRO A 106 14.67 9.16 -11.90
N ASP A 107 15.08 8.18 -12.71
CA ASP A 107 15.52 8.41 -14.10
C ASP A 107 14.34 8.66 -15.05
N ASN A 108 13.10 8.49 -14.58
CA ASN A 108 11.89 8.79 -15.33
C ASN A 108 11.25 10.09 -14.83
N PRO A 109 11.29 11.21 -15.61
CA PRO A 109 10.74 12.50 -15.17
C PRO A 109 9.24 12.46 -14.85
N GLY A 110 8.50 11.53 -15.44
CA GLY A 110 7.09 11.32 -15.13
C GLY A 110 6.87 10.69 -13.75
N ALA A 111 7.70 9.71 -13.39
CA ALA A 111 7.67 9.07 -12.07
C ALA A 111 8.15 10.04 -10.97
N GLN A 112 9.23 10.79 -11.21
CA GLN A 112 9.74 11.81 -10.30
C GLN A 112 8.66 12.85 -9.96
N ARG A 113 8.09 13.52 -10.97
CA ARG A 113 7.03 14.54 -10.77
C ARG A 113 5.78 13.99 -10.11
N LEU A 114 5.51 12.69 -10.28
CA LEU A 114 4.36 12.07 -9.64
C LEU A 114 4.63 11.88 -8.14
N LEU A 115 5.81 11.37 -7.78
CA LEU A 115 6.17 11.21 -6.38
C LEU A 115 6.35 12.55 -5.67
N ASP A 116 6.99 13.53 -6.29
CA ASP A 116 7.18 14.87 -5.72
C ASP A 116 5.83 15.48 -5.27
N ARG A 117 4.79 15.32 -6.09
CA ARG A 117 3.42 15.78 -5.77
C ARG A 117 2.77 15.01 -4.63
N VAL A 118 3.11 13.73 -4.45
CA VAL A 118 2.64 12.94 -3.32
C VAL A 118 3.33 13.43 -2.04
N VAL A 119 4.66 13.50 -2.03
CA VAL A 119 5.44 13.77 -0.81
C VAL A 119 5.39 15.24 -0.37
N ALA A 120 5.12 16.18 -1.28
CA ALA A 120 4.96 17.59 -0.95
C ALA A 120 3.62 17.92 -0.22
N SER A 121 2.67 16.98 -0.19
CA SER A 121 1.33 17.24 0.33
C SER A 121 1.23 17.14 1.85
N ARG A 122 0.70 18.18 2.50
CA ARG A 122 0.44 18.19 3.95
C ARG A 122 -0.74 17.31 4.37
N ARG A 123 -1.70 17.10 3.48
CA ARG A 123 -2.84 16.16 3.66
C ARG A 123 -2.61 14.92 2.83
N ILE A 124 -3.34 13.84 3.11
CA ILE A 124 -3.27 12.63 2.28
C ILE A 124 -3.61 12.99 0.81
N PRO A 125 -2.68 12.78 -0.15
CA PRO A 125 -2.85 13.24 -1.52
C PRO A 125 -3.62 12.23 -2.37
N TRP A 126 -4.88 11.96 -2.04
CA TRP A 126 -5.70 10.89 -2.65
C TRP A 126 -5.66 10.83 -4.18
N ARG A 127 -5.78 11.98 -4.85
CA ARG A 127 -5.71 12.06 -6.32
C ARG A 127 -4.36 11.60 -6.86
N HIS A 128 -3.27 11.99 -6.22
CA HIS A 128 -1.92 11.62 -6.65
C HIS A 128 -1.61 10.14 -6.34
N LEU A 129 -2.14 9.61 -5.23
CA LEU A 129 -2.08 8.17 -4.93
C LEU A 129 -2.81 7.36 -6.01
N GLN A 130 -4.01 7.77 -6.38
CA GLN A 130 -4.75 7.13 -7.48
C GLN A 130 -3.96 7.16 -8.79
N HIS A 131 -3.35 8.29 -9.13
CA HIS A 131 -2.50 8.40 -10.31
C HIS A 131 -1.28 7.46 -10.23
N ALA A 132 -0.62 7.36 -9.08
CA ALA A 132 0.51 6.45 -8.87
C ALA A 132 0.11 4.98 -9.05
N ILE A 133 -0.98 4.55 -8.42
CA ILE A 133 -1.49 3.17 -8.54
C ILE A 133 -1.91 2.87 -9.99
N THR A 134 -2.57 3.81 -10.66
CA THR A 134 -2.96 3.67 -12.08
C THR A 134 -1.73 3.56 -12.98
N ARG A 135 -0.68 4.35 -12.72
CA ARG A 135 0.58 4.29 -13.47
C ARG A 135 1.31 2.96 -13.26
N LEU A 136 1.41 2.48 -12.02
CA LEU A 136 1.96 1.17 -11.71
C LEU A 136 1.23 0.06 -12.48
N ARG A 137 -0.11 0.08 -12.43
CA ARG A 137 -0.95 -0.85 -13.21
C ARG A 137 -0.66 -0.78 -14.71
N SER A 138 -0.58 0.42 -15.28
CA SER A 138 -0.35 0.62 -16.72
C SER A 138 1.04 0.17 -17.19
N CYS A 139 2.03 0.22 -16.31
CA CYS A 139 3.39 -0.26 -16.60
C CYS A 139 3.57 -1.76 -16.25
N ASP A 140 2.47 -2.46 -15.93
CA ASP A 140 2.43 -3.83 -15.41
C ASP A 140 3.40 -4.07 -14.23
N GLN A 141 3.51 -3.08 -13.34
CA GLN A 141 4.34 -3.16 -12.15
C GLN A 141 3.50 -3.49 -10.93
N ALA A 142 4.05 -4.34 -10.06
CA ALA A 142 3.41 -4.70 -8.81
C ALA A 142 3.16 -3.44 -7.93
N PRO A 143 2.05 -3.42 -7.17
CA PRO A 143 1.67 -2.28 -6.34
C PRO A 143 2.57 -2.22 -5.08
N PRO A 144 2.48 -1.13 -4.29
CA PRO A 144 2.98 -1.16 -2.91
C PRO A 144 2.25 -2.23 -2.10
N SER A 145 2.81 -2.60 -0.95
CA SER A 145 2.09 -3.41 0.04
C SER A 145 0.84 -2.64 0.48
N TRP A 146 -0.36 -3.22 0.30
CA TRP A 146 -1.62 -2.57 0.66
C TRP A 146 -1.76 -2.35 2.16
N ALA A 147 -1.31 -3.32 2.96
CA ALA A 147 -1.31 -3.19 4.41
C ALA A 147 -0.37 -2.06 4.84
N GLN A 148 0.86 -2.06 4.33
CA GLN A 148 1.84 -1.00 4.65
C GLN A 148 1.35 0.38 4.17
N LEU A 149 0.75 0.48 2.98
CA LEU A 149 0.17 1.72 2.48
C LEU A 149 -0.90 2.25 3.45
N THR A 150 -1.77 1.38 3.96
CA THR A 150 -2.77 1.78 4.96
C THR A 150 -2.11 2.33 6.23
N GLU A 151 -1.12 1.63 6.78
CA GLU A 151 -0.38 2.06 7.97
C GLU A 151 0.38 3.38 7.79
N ASP A 152 0.96 3.56 6.60
CA ASP A 152 1.64 4.79 6.22
C ASP A 152 0.65 5.97 6.12
N LEU A 153 -0.57 5.73 5.63
CA LEU A 153 -1.61 6.76 5.52
C LEU A 153 -2.23 7.12 6.86
N ILE A 154 -2.40 6.16 7.78
CA ILE A 154 -2.83 6.44 9.17
C ILE A 154 -1.86 7.41 9.84
N ARG A 155 -0.56 7.21 9.61
CA ARG A 155 0.52 8.02 10.20
C ARG A 155 0.97 9.18 9.31
N TRP A 156 0.22 9.52 8.26
CA TRP A 156 0.64 10.54 7.29
C TRP A 156 0.92 11.90 7.93
N ASN A 157 0.08 12.29 8.89
CA ASN A 157 0.20 13.57 9.60
C ASN A 157 1.07 13.48 10.85
N ASP A 158 1.57 12.29 11.21
CA ASP A 158 2.50 12.12 12.32
C ASP A 158 3.90 12.57 11.89
N ARG A 159 4.33 13.71 12.46
CA ARG A 159 5.64 14.30 12.19
C ARG A 159 6.79 13.37 12.59
N LYS A 160 6.61 12.47 13.56
CA LYS A 160 7.64 11.52 13.99
C LYS A 160 7.77 10.37 12.99
N ALA A 161 6.67 9.94 12.39
CA ALA A 161 6.67 8.87 11.39
C ALA A 161 7.36 9.27 10.08
N ARG A 162 7.35 10.56 9.71
CA ARG A 162 8.07 11.11 8.55
C ARG A 162 7.83 10.35 7.23
N ILE A 163 6.60 9.85 7.03
CA ILE A 163 6.24 8.96 5.91
C ILE A 163 6.63 9.53 4.54
N ALA A 164 6.31 10.80 4.27
CA ALA A 164 6.65 11.45 3.01
C ALA A 164 8.17 11.48 2.75
N TYR A 165 8.97 11.71 3.79
CA TYR A 165 10.42 11.66 3.70
C TYR A 165 10.92 10.24 3.44
N GLN A 166 10.38 9.24 4.15
CA GLN A 166 10.75 7.84 3.93
C GLN A 166 10.44 7.39 2.50
N TRP A 167 9.25 7.70 1.98
CA TRP A 167 8.90 7.39 0.59
C TRP A 167 9.85 8.07 -0.42
N SER A 168 10.25 9.32 -0.15
CA SER A 168 11.25 10.01 -0.96
C SER A 168 12.61 9.31 -0.93
N VAL A 169 13.09 8.92 0.25
CA VAL A 169 14.35 8.18 0.39
C VAL A 169 14.28 6.86 -0.37
N GLU A 170 13.25 6.06 -0.12
CA GLU A 170 13.10 4.75 -0.75
C GLU A 170 13.00 4.82 -2.27
N PHE A 171 12.48 5.93 -2.81
CA PHE A 171 12.43 6.19 -4.24
C PHE A 171 13.78 6.51 -4.86
N HIS A 172 14.65 7.23 -4.14
CA HIS A 172 15.99 7.59 -4.62
C HIS A 172 17.05 6.53 -4.25
N THR A 173 16.72 5.54 -3.41
CA THR A 173 17.66 4.45 -3.09
C THR A 173 18.11 3.75 -4.37
N PRO A 174 19.42 3.55 -4.60
CA PRO A 174 19.92 2.82 -5.77
C PRO A 174 19.39 1.38 -5.81
N VAL A 175 19.32 0.75 -6.98
CA VAL A 175 19.08 -0.70 -7.07
C VAL A 175 20.38 -1.38 -6.65
N THR A 176 20.53 -1.76 -5.38
CA THR A 176 21.66 -2.59 -4.97
C THR A 176 21.59 -3.89 -5.77
N ARG A 177 22.56 -4.11 -6.66
CA ARG A 177 22.65 -5.29 -7.53
C ARG A 177 22.97 -6.55 -6.70
N SER A 178 22.02 -7.04 -5.91
CA SER A 178 22.18 -8.25 -5.10
C SER A 178 22.03 -9.55 -5.91
N ARG A 179 22.45 -9.57 -7.19
CA ARG A 179 22.42 -10.77 -8.05
C ARG A 179 23.69 -10.98 -8.88
N ALA A 180 24.80 -10.31 -8.55
CA ALA A 180 26.10 -10.53 -9.19
C ALA A 180 27.08 -11.38 -8.35
N ALA A 181 26.73 -11.75 -7.11
CA ALA A 181 27.64 -12.43 -6.19
C ALA A 181 27.47 -13.96 -6.09
N GLN A 182 26.44 -14.56 -6.70
CA GLN A 182 26.15 -16.01 -6.54
C GLN A 182 26.51 -16.91 -7.73
N THR A 183 27.01 -16.38 -8.86
CA THR A 183 27.30 -17.20 -10.05
C THR A 183 28.80 -17.42 -10.32
N LYS A 184 29.68 -17.09 -9.36
CA LYS A 184 31.15 -17.31 -9.50
C LYS A 184 31.73 -18.46 -8.68
N GLN A 185 30.89 -19.34 -8.12
CA GLN A 185 31.35 -20.48 -7.32
C GLN A 185 30.70 -21.80 -7.78
N THR A 186 30.92 -22.19 -9.05
CA THR A 186 30.72 -23.57 -9.50
C THR A 186 31.51 -23.82 -10.79
N THR A 187 32.80 -23.52 -10.75
CA THR A 187 33.78 -24.10 -11.68
C THR A 187 35.00 -24.49 -10.85
N ARG A 188 34.87 -25.60 -10.11
CA ARG A 188 36.04 -26.31 -9.59
C ARG A 188 35.98 -27.77 -10.03
N LYS A 189 36.40 -27.94 -11.29
CA LYS A 189 37.36 -28.95 -11.74
C LYS A 189 37.00 -30.41 -11.47
N ASP A 190 36.20 -30.98 -12.38
CA ASP A 190 36.44 -32.35 -12.82
C ASP A 190 37.79 -32.38 -13.53
N ALA A 191 38.75 -33.07 -12.92
CA ALA A 191 39.96 -33.51 -13.59
C ALA A 191 40.20 -34.96 -13.19
N THR A 192 39.75 -35.85 -14.07
CA THR A 192 40.18 -37.24 -14.21
C THR A 192 41.70 -37.32 -14.37
N THR A 193 42.36 -38.20 -13.62
CA THR A 193 43.21 -39.30 -14.10
C THR A 193 43.52 -40.21 -12.92
#